data_AF-A0A8T3LGC9-F1
#
_entry.id   AF-A0A8T3LGC9-F1
#
_cell.length_a   1.000
_cell.length_b   1.000
_cell.length_c   1.000
_cell.angle_alpha   90.00
_cell.angle_beta   90.00
_cell.angle_gamma   90.00
#
_symmetry.space_group_name_H-M   'P 1'
#
loop_
_entity.id
_entity.type
_entity.pdbx_description
1 polymer ?
#
loop_
_entity_poly.entity_id
_entity_poly.type
_entity_poly.pdbx_seq_one_letter_code
_entity_poly.pdbx_strand_id
1 'polypeptide(L)'
;VSDPSYFNDFDNKYGSSTDGYATQKFSVGYAVQNFNATVSTKQFQVFSEQNTSSYSAEPQLDVNYYQNDVGPFDTRIYGQAVHFVNTRDDMPEATRVHLEPTINLPLSNNWGSINTEAKLLATHYQQTNLDWYNSRNTTKL
;
A
#
# COMPACT_ATOMS: atom_id res chain seq x y z
N VAL A 1 6.91 3.52 -20.87
CA VAL A 1 7.27 4.17 -22.16
C VAL A 1 8.77 4.06 -22.38
N SER A 2 9.26 4.22 -23.61
CA SER A 2 10.69 4.11 -23.96
C SER A 2 11.57 5.10 -23.23
N ASP A 3 11.06 6.31 -23.02
CA ASP A 3 11.78 7.44 -22.46
C ASP A 3 10.80 8.40 -21.73
N PRO A 4 11.29 9.27 -20.82
CA PRO A 4 10.47 10.21 -20.07
C PRO A 4 9.73 11.27 -20.91
N SER A 5 10.19 11.58 -22.12
CA SER A 5 9.62 12.64 -22.98
C SER A 5 8.51 12.12 -23.89
N TYR A 6 8.27 10.81 -23.92
CA TYR A 6 7.30 10.17 -24.82
C TYR A 6 5.91 10.86 -24.85
N PHE A 7 5.35 11.24 -23.70
CA PHE A 7 4.04 11.91 -23.66
C PHE A 7 4.08 13.42 -23.95
N ASN A 8 5.27 14.01 -23.98
CA ASN A 8 5.48 15.38 -24.48
C ASN A 8 5.56 15.40 -26.01
N ASP A 9 6.10 14.35 -26.62
CA ASP A 9 6.36 14.26 -28.06
C ASP A 9 5.18 13.66 -28.84
N PHE A 10 4.38 12.79 -28.23
CA PHE A 10 3.31 12.05 -28.90
C PHE A 10 1.96 12.19 -28.21
N ASP A 11 0.97 12.69 -28.96
CA ASP A 11 -0.44 12.64 -28.57
C ASP A 11 -0.91 11.19 -28.43
N ASN A 12 -1.30 10.80 -27.22
CA ASN A 12 -1.78 9.45 -26.92
C ASN A 12 -3.08 9.48 -26.13
N LYS A 13 -3.94 8.48 -26.37
CA LYS A 13 -5.19 8.30 -25.59
C LYS A 13 -4.92 7.86 -24.15
N TYR A 14 -3.76 7.26 -23.90
CA TYR A 14 -3.43 6.57 -22.64
C TYR A 14 -2.40 7.31 -21.78
N GLY A 15 -2.03 8.53 -22.18
CA GLY A 15 -1.18 9.42 -21.38
C GLY A 15 -1.02 10.78 -22.06
N SER A 16 -0.68 11.79 -21.28
CA SER A 16 -0.63 13.20 -21.65
C SER A 16 0.71 13.80 -21.23
N SER A 17 1.11 14.91 -21.87
CA SER A 17 2.30 15.70 -21.49
C SER A 17 2.26 16.23 -20.06
N THR A 18 1.09 16.19 -19.41
CA THR A 18 0.91 16.51 -17.99
C THR A 18 1.28 15.36 -17.04
N ASP A 19 1.48 14.15 -17.56
CA ASP A 19 1.75 12.97 -16.73
C ASP A 19 3.22 12.95 -16.30
N GLY A 20 3.47 12.95 -14.99
CA GLY A 20 4.82 12.91 -14.42
C GLY A 20 5.37 11.51 -14.13
N TYR A 21 4.56 10.46 -14.32
CA TYR A 21 4.95 9.06 -14.15
C TYR A 21 3.96 8.11 -14.84
N ALA A 22 4.41 6.92 -15.21
CA ALA A 22 3.54 5.80 -15.59
C ALA A 22 3.34 4.82 -14.45
N THR A 23 2.10 4.36 -14.27
CA THR A 23 1.75 3.33 -13.29
C THR A 23 1.77 1.95 -13.93
N GLN A 24 2.43 1.00 -13.27
CA GLN A 24 2.45 -0.40 -13.66
C GLN A 24 1.90 -1.23 -12.50
N LYS A 25 0.67 -1.72 -12.65
CA LYS A 25 -0.03 -2.44 -11.57
C LYS A 25 -0.61 -3.75 -12.08
N PHE A 26 -0.29 -4.83 -11.38
CA PHE A 26 -0.93 -6.13 -11.54
C PHE A 26 -1.65 -6.47 -10.24
N SER A 27 -2.83 -7.08 -10.34
CA SER A 27 -3.58 -7.53 -9.17
C SER A 27 -4.41 -8.76 -9.48
N VAL A 28 -4.33 -9.75 -8.60
CA VAL A 28 -5.15 -10.96 -8.61
C VAL A 28 -5.79 -11.08 -7.24
N GLY A 29 -7.09 -11.36 -7.19
CA GLY A 29 -7.81 -11.43 -5.93
C GLY A 29 -8.86 -12.53 -5.92
N TYR A 30 -9.17 -12.98 -4.71
CA TYR A 30 -10.28 -13.86 -4.40
C TYR A 30 -11.19 -13.14 -3.41
N ALA A 31 -12.49 -13.13 -3.68
CA ALA A 31 -13.46 -12.45 -2.84
C ALA A 31 -14.74 -13.30 -2.70
N VAL A 32 -15.14 -13.51 -1.45
CA VAL A 32 -16.44 -14.05 -1.03
C VAL A 32 -17.07 -13.09 -0.03
N GLN A 33 -18.28 -13.39 0.43
CA GLN A 33 -19.08 -12.49 1.25
C GLN A 33 -18.38 -12.00 2.53
N ASN A 34 -17.66 -12.89 3.21
CA ASN A 34 -17.03 -12.62 4.52
C ASN A 34 -15.50 -12.57 4.46
N PHE A 35 -14.90 -12.71 3.27
CA PHE A 35 -13.45 -12.77 3.13
C PHE A 35 -13.01 -12.28 1.77
N ASN A 36 -11.94 -11.47 1.72
CA ASN A 36 -11.23 -11.21 0.48
C ASN A 36 -9.71 -11.21 0.70
N ALA A 37 -8.99 -11.66 -0.32
CA ALA A 37 -7.54 -11.60 -0.37
C ALA A 37 -7.12 -11.11 -1.76
N THR A 38 -6.22 -10.13 -1.81
CA THR A 38 -5.69 -9.56 -3.04
C THR A 38 -4.18 -9.54 -2.98
N VAL A 39 -3.53 -10.17 -3.95
CA VAL A 39 -2.10 -10.00 -4.20
C VAL A 39 -1.93 -9.02 -5.34
N SER A 40 -1.03 -8.05 -5.18
CA SER A 40 -0.77 -7.04 -6.17
C SER A 40 0.71 -6.68 -6.25
N THR A 41 1.15 -6.31 -7.44
CA THR A 41 2.46 -5.70 -7.68
C THR A 41 2.23 -4.30 -8.18
N LYS A 42 2.93 -3.31 -7.60
CA LYS A 42 2.79 -1.90 -7.95
C LYS A 42 4.17 -1.31 -8.19
N GLN A 43 4.42 -0.86 -9.40
CA GLN A 43 5.64 -0.19 -9.82
C GLN A 43 5.28 1.15 -10.48
N PHE A 44 6.22 2.10 -10.42
CA PHE A 44 6.04 3.42 -11.00
C PHE A 44 7.28 3.81 -11.81
N GLN A 45 7.08 4.25 -13.05
CA GLN A 45 8.13 4.81 -13.89
C GLN A 45 8.02 6.33 -13.84
N VAL A 46 8.87 6.98 -13.04
CA VAL A 46 8.88 8.45 -12.90
C VAL A 46 9.52 9.10 -14.13
N PHE A 47 8.88 10.13 -14.68
CA PHE A 47 9.35 10.88 -15.85
C PHE A 47 10.10 12.14 -15.42
N SER A 48 11.26 11.94 -14.80
CA SER A 48 12.18 13.01 -14.41
C SER A 48 13.61 12.57 -14.62
N GLU A 49 14.46 13.44 -15.16
CA GLU A 49 15.90 13.18 -15.29
C GLU A 49 16.66 13.43 -13.98
N GLN A 50 16.08 14.16 -13.02
CA GLN A 50 16.74 14.51 -11.77
C GLN A 50 16.52 13.48 -10.67
N ASN A 51 15.36 12.84 -10.64
CA ASN A 51 15.08 11.79 -9.66
C ASN A 51 14.10 10.75 -10.20
N THR A 52 14.65 9.61 -10.62
CA THR A 52 13.89 8.42 -11.05
C THR A 52 13.69 7.40 -9.92
N SER A 53 14.15 7.71 -8.70
CA SER A 53 13.98 6.81 -7.56
C SER A 53 12.49 6.69 -7.23
N SER A 54 12.00 5.46 -7.26
CA SER A 54 10.63 5.15 -6.85
C SER A 54 10.60 3.83 -6.12
N TYR A 55 9.76 3.75 -5.10
CA TYR A 55 9.49 2.51 -4.41
C TYR A 55 8.37 1.73 -5.12
N SER A 56 8.60 0.43 -5.20
CA SER A 56 7.68 -0.55 -5.74
C SER A 56 7.26 -1.54 -4.65
N ALA A 57 6.04 -2.04 -4.75
CA ALA A 57 5.51 -3.06 -3.84
C ALA A 57 5.53 -4.42 -4.55
N GLU A 58 6.39 -5.33 -4.11
CA GLU A 58 6.76 -6.56 -4.83
C GLU A 58 6.90 -7.79 -3.90
N PRO A 59 5.82 -8.52 -3.61
CA PRO A 59 4.42 -8.17 -3.82
C PRO A 59 3.81 -7.48 -2.59
N GLN A 60 2.59 -6.97 -2.75
CA GLN A 60 1.67 -6.55 -1.68
C GLN A 60 0.51 -7.53 -1.60
N LEU A 61 0.35 -8.17 -0.45
CA LEU A 61 -0.80 -9.00 -0.09
C LEU A 61 -1.68 -8.24 0.91
N ASP A 62 -2.94 -8.06 0.56
CA ASP A 62 -3.99 -7.51 1.43
C ASP A 62 -5.04 -8.60 1.70
N VAL A 63 -5.40 -8.78 2.97
CA VAL A 63 -6.39 -9.77 3.41
C VAL A 63 -7.40 -9.09 4.33
N ASN A 64 -8.69 -9.33 4.09
CA ASN A 64 -9.77 -8.87 4.94
C ASN A 64 -10.68 -10.03 5.31
N TYR A 65 -11.01 -10.14 6.58
CA TYR A 65 -12.01 -11.06 7.10
C TYR A 65 -13.08 -10.26 7.85
N TYR A 66 -14.36 -10.56 7.59
CA TYR A 66 -15.50 -9.89 8.19
C TYR A 66 -16.38 -10.92 8.88
N GLN A 67 -16.79 -10.62 10.09
CA GLN A 67 -17.74 -11.42 10.83
C GLN A 67 -18.71 -10.49 11.55
N ASN A 68 -19.91 -10.39 11.01
CA ASN A 68 -21.01 -9.67 11.62
C ASN A 68 -21.73 -10.59 12.63
N ASP A 69 -22.57 -9.99 13.46
CA ASP A 69 -23.44 -10.67 14.42
C ASP A 69 -22.67 -11.50 15.49
N VAL A 70 -21.50 -11.01 15.93
CA VAL A 70 -20.78 -11.54 17.09
C VAL A 70 -21.43 -10.96 18.36
N GLY A 71 -22.63 -11.45 18.69
CA GLY A 71 -23.49 -10.81 19.68
C GLY A 71 -23.98 -9.45 19.14
N PRO A 72 -23.84 -8.34 19.89
CA PRO A 72 -24.20 -7.02 19.38
C PRO A 72 -23.10 -6.36 18.54
N PHE A 73 -21.97 -7.04 18.32
CA PHE A 73 -20.79 -6.49 17.65
C PHE A 73 -20.63 -7.05 16.25
N ASP A 74 -20.09 -6.25 15.33
CA ASP A 74 -19.41 -6.76 14.15
C ASP A 74 -17.90 -6.67 14.33
N THR A 75 -17.19 -7.55 13.64
CA THR A 75 -15.75 -7.62 13.70
C THR A 75 -15.17 -7.68 12.30
N ARG A 76 -14.02 -7.02 12.13
CA ARG A 76 -13.19 -7.16 10.94
C ARG A 76 -11.74 -7.34 11.33
N ILE A 77 -11.03 -8.13 10.57
CA ILE A 77 -9.58 -8.24 10.67
C ILE A 77 -9.00 -7.88 9.32
N TYR A 78 -8.17 -6.84 9.32
CA TYR A 78 -7.34 -6.49 8.17
C TYR A 78 -5.91 -6.96 8.41
N GLY A 79 -5.31 -7.59 7.42
CA GLY A 79 -3.92 -8.00 7.40
C GLY A 79 -3.25 -7.54 6.12
N GLN A 80 -2.01 -7.07 6.23
CA GLN A 80 -1.19 -6.75 5.07
C GLN A 80 0.23 -7.28 5.24
N ALA A 81 0.75 -7.88 4.18
CA ALA A 81 2.17 -8.18 4.05
C ALA A 81 2.66 -7.53 2.75
N VAL A 82 3.72 -6.73 2.83
CA VAL A 82 4.25 -6.03 1.67
C VAL A 82 5.77 -5.99 1.72
N HIS A 83 6.39 -6.22 0.58
CA HIS A 83 7.82 -6.04 0.39
C HIS A 83 8.05 -4.82 -0.51
N PHE A 84 8.79 -3.85 0.01
CA PHE A 84 9.13 -2.60 -0.65
C PHE A 84 10.56 -2.64 -1.16
N VAL A 85 10.72 -2.42 -2.46
CA VAL A 85 12.00 -2.37 -3.16
C VAL A 85 12.09 -1.04 -3.90
N ASN A 86 13.26 -0.43 -3.98
CA ASN A 86 13.46 0.80 -4.74
C ASN A 86 14.08 0.51 -6.10
N THR A 87 13.85 1.39 -7.08
CA THR A 87 14.54 1.32 -8.38
C THR A 87 16.06 1.54 -8.26
N ARG A 88 16.52 2.17 -7.19
CA ARG A 88 17.95 2.32 -6.86
C ARG A 88 18.39 1.29 -5.83
N ASP A 89 19.58 0.72 -6.06
CA ASP A 89 20.23 -0.28 -5.21
C ASP A 89 20.87 0.28 -3.94
N ASP A 90 21.00 1.61 -3.82
CA ASP A 90 21.53 2.31 -2.64
C ASP A 90 20.45 2.72 -1.62
N MET A 91 19.19 2.49 -1.97
CA MET A 91 18.04 2.84 -1.13
C MET A 91 17.61 1.66 -0.26
N PRO A 92 17.13 1.90 0.97
CA PRO A 92 16.66 0.84 1.86
C PRO A 92 15.56 -0.02 1.25
N GLU A 93 15.57 -1.31 1.57
CA GLU A 93 14.45 -2.21 1.29
C GLU A 93 13.71 -2.52 2.58
N ALA A 94 12.41 -2.81 2.49
CA ALA A 94 11.61 -3.07 3.69
C ALA A 94 10.53 -4.12 3.47
N THR A 95 10.48 -5.12 4.34
CA THR A 95 9.33 -6.01 4.48
C THR A 95 8.49 -5.55 5.66
N ARG A 96 7.22 -5.23 5.40
CA ARG A 96 6.25 -4.80 6.42
C ARG A 96 5.15 -5.83 6.56
N VAL A 97 4.85 -6.18 7.80
CA VAL A 97 3.65 -6.94 8.17
C VAL A 97 2.79 -6.06 9.07
N HIS A 98 1.50 -6.00 8.77
CA HIS A 98 0.52 -5.19 9.48
C HIS A 98 -0.71 -6.02 9.80
N LEU A 99 -1.23 -5.87 11.02
CA LEU A 99 -2.44 -6.53 11.50
C LEU A 99 -3.31 -5.50 12.22
N GLU A 100 -4.57 -5.44 11.83
CA GLU A 100 -5.55 -4.48 12.32
C GLU A 100 -6.90 -5.17 12.60
N PRO A 101 -7.09 -5.75 13.79
CA PRO A 101 -8.41 -6.15 14.23
C PRO A 101 -9.23 -4.93 14.65
N THR A 102 -10.49 -4.90 14.24
CA THR A 102 -11.48 -3.89 14.62
C THR A 102 -12.74 -4.59 15.13
N ILE A 103 -13.31 -4.03 16.20
CA ILE A 103 -14.65 -4.36 16.69
C ILE A 103 -15.52 -3.09 16.63
N ASN A 104 -16.74 -3.21 16.13
CA ASN A 104 -17.73 -2.13 16.11
C ASN A 104 -18.96 -2.53 16.95
N LEU A 105 -19.67 -1.54 17.47
CA LEU A 105 -20.94 -1.70 18.18
C LEU A 105 -21.93 -0.69 17.60
N PRO A 106 -22.68 -1.06 16.54
CA PRO A 106 -23.68 -0.20 15.95
C PRO A 106 -25.00 -0.27 16.74
N LEU A 107 -25.49 0.88 17.22
CA LEU A 107 -26.79 1.02 17.88
C LEU A 107 -27.63 2.01 17.08
N SER A 108 -28.79 1.59 16.59
CA SER A 108 -29.67 2.43 15.77
C SER A 108 -31.14 2.29 16.18
N ASN A 109 -31.88 3.39 16.09
CA ASN A 109 -33.32 3.46 16.23
C ASN A 109 -33.91 4.44 15.20
N ASN A 110 -35.24 4.66 15.24
CA ASN A 110 -35.95 5.48 14.25
C ASN A 110 -35.52 6.96 14.18
N TRP A 111 -34.89 7.49 15.23
CA TRP A 111 -34.58 8.92 15.36
C TRP A 111 -33.08 9.20 15.47
N GLY A 112 -32.23 8.17 15.54
CA GLY A 112 -30.78 8.34 15.66
C GLY A 112 -29.99 7.03 15.56
N SER A 113 -28.68 7.19 15.35
CA SER A 113 -27.72 6.09 15.40
C SER A 113 -26.43 6.53 16.09
N ILE A 114 -25.80 5.61 16.80
CA ILE A 114 -24.48 5.75 17.40
C ILE A 114 -23.68 4.48 17.09
N ASN A 115 -22.42 4.63 16.75
CA ASN A 115 -21.52 3.51 16.49
C ASN A 115 -20.23 3.70 17.29
N THR A 116 -19.90 2.73 18.13
CA THR A 116 -18.66 2.72 18.90
C THR A 116 -17.66 1.77 18.23
N GLU A 117 -16.48 2.26 17.86
CA GLU A 117 -15.43 1.46 17.24
C GLU A 117 -14.19 1.39 18.15
N ALA A 118 -13.62 0.18 18.29
CA ALA A 118 -12.30 -0.03 18.87
C ALA A 118 -11.41 -0.79 17.89
N LYS A 119 -10.15 -0.37 17.77
CA LYS A 119 -9.19 -0.86 16.79
C LYS A 119 -7.81 -0.98 17.42
N LEU A 120 -7.11 -2.06 17.09
CA LEU A 120 -5.69 -2.24 17.41
C LEU A 120 -4.87 -2.13 16.12
N LEU A 121 -3.78 -1.36 16.14
CA LEU A 121 -2.87 -1.24 14.99
C LEU A 121 -1.52 -1.85 15.36
N ALA A 122 -1.23 -3.05 14.86
CA ALA A 122 0.04 -3.73 15.08
C ALA A 122 0.84 -3.78 13.77
N THR A 123 2.04 -3.21 13.77
CA THR A 123 2.90 -3.18 12.57
C THR A 123 4.32 -3.57 12.92
N HIS A 124 4.90 -4.45 12.12
CA HIS A 124 6.29 -4.85 12.21
C HIS A 124 7.02 -4.54 10.90
N TYR A 125 8.25 -4.03 11.02
CA TYR A 125 9.11 -3.67 9.89
C TYR A 125 10.43 -4.42 10.01
N GLN A 126 10.79 -5.11 8.93
CA GLN A 126 12.13 -5.64 8.70
C GLN A 126 12.76 -4.81 7.59
N GLN A 127 13.83 -4.06 7.90
CA GLN A 127 14.50 -3.18 6.95
C GLN A 127 15.91 -3.70 6.66
N THR A 128 16.31 -3.64 5.39
CA THR A 128 17.62 -4.05 4.89
C THR A 128 18.21 -2.94 4.02
N ASN A 129 19.48 -3.11 3.64
CA ASN A 129 20.20 -2.14 2.80
C ASN A 129 20.28 -0.72 3.40
N LEU A 130 20.56 -0.66 4.70
CA LEU A 130 20.57 0.59 5.48
C LEU A 130 21.95 1.27 5.55
N ASP A 131 23.03 0.59 5.15
CA ASP A 131 24.40 1.04 5.44
C ASP A 131 24.73 2.39 4.79
N TRP A 132 24.46 2.51 3.49
CA TRP A 132 24.68 3.75 2.76
C TRP A 132 23.76 4.87 3.28
N TYR A 133 22.48 4.58 3.48
CA TYR A 133 21.49 5.54 3.96
C TYR A 133 21.85 6.06 5.35
N ASN A 134 22.27 5.18 6.26
CA ASN A 134 22.72 5.54 7.59
C ASN A 134 24.02 6.34 7.52
N SER A 135 24.99 5.98 6.68
CA SER A 135 26.26 6.72 6.58
C SER A 135 26.12 8.17 6.10
N ARG A 136 25.10 8.48 5.28
CA ARG A 136 24.81 9.84 4.81
C ARG A 136 23.94 10.66 5.75
N ASN A 137 23.07 10.01 6.52
CA ASN A 137 22.09 10.69 7.38
C ASN A 137 22.47 10.66 8.87
N THR A 138 23.50 9.90 9.26
CA THR A 138 24.05 9.92 10.61
C THR A 138 25.01 11.09 10.75
N THR A 139 24.49 12.26 11.07
CA THR A 139 25.27 13.20 11.89
C THR A 139 25.58 12.47 13.19
N LYS A 140 26.85 12.22 13.48
CA LYS A 140 27.27 11.70 14.80
C LYS A 140 26.64 12.59 15.87
N LEU A 141 25.79 12.03 16.72
CA LEU A 141 25.39 12.64 17.99
C LEU A 141 26.62 12.80 18.89
#